data_AF-Q965L2-F1
#
_entry.id   AF-Q965L2-F1
#
_cell.length_a   1.000
_cell.length_b   1.000
_cell.length_c   1.000
_cell.angle_alpha   90.00
_cell.angle_beta   90.00
_cell.angle_gamma   90.00
#
_symmetry.space_group_name_H-M   'P 1'
#
loop_
_entity.id
_entity.type
_entity.pdbx_description
1 polymer ?
#
loop_
_entity_poly.entity_id
_entity_poly.type
_entity_poly.pdbx_seq_one_letter_code
_entity_poly.pdbx_strand_id
1 'polypeptide(L)'
;MFLLLTLFSCALGLNPMKIAIISGYGSLSPDMQFELQNSLKWFQSAFLVEKSQNPVEIQDIYAKIPEYQKFTSVLVQTPTHRVNMKLHSENMKNLLNLADFLVFIVQQNPEKCSRDPDLLAEALPIVLVADNRPPLAVMSICLQNSPRPRNSGFFFDLFRHEILHGLGYGLIIDKSKLTEKKSEKYIWHGANNQKIPSIRHFLDFDELSLKAAKIHFNCQNMAGVQADGELKNHLNEYIFGNELMTTHLEPHGNVFSWISVGIIERTFNGEKQWYHINGTFISTEANQYSYGKKFGCEFLENSCEDFLKIAEKHKIGLKLAPFCRKSLCYKLPGNAQIFKFTDKNCENRRVIGDNQKWCPMAKNLPLNYEISPCLPVG
;
A
#
# COMPACT_ATOMS: atom_id res chain seq x y z
N MET A 1 39.06 17.46 -14.04
CA MET A 1 38.37 17.48 -12.74
C MET A 1 37.13 16.59 -12.87
N PHE A 2 37.14 15.44 -12.19
CA PHE A 2 36.10 14.38 -12.08
C PHE A 2 35.68 13.66 -13.38
N LEU A 3 36.10 12.42 -13.61
CA LEU A 3 35.64 11.12 -13.07
C LEU A 3 34.35 10.60 -13.74
N LEU A 4 34.53 9.40 -14.31
CA LEU A 4 33.55 8.44 -14.82
C LEU A 4 32.19 8.44 -14.10
N LEU A 5 31.11 8.41 -14.88
CA LEU A 5 29.90 7.63 -14.59
C LEU A 5 29.43 6.91 -15.86
N THR A 6 30.34 6.10 -16.43
CA THR A 6 29.99 5.01 -17.35
C THR A 6 30.18 3.69 -16.61
N LEU A 7 29.33 3.44 -15.62
CA LEU A 7 29.02 2.09 -15.16
C LEU A 7 27.78 1.71 -15.99
N PHE A 8 27.94 1.09 -17.15
CA PHE A 8 27.91 -0.37 -17.25
C PHE A 8 27.14 -0.98 -16.09
N SER A 9 25.81 -0.96 -16.20
CA SER A 9 24.99 -2.03 -15.65
C SER A 9 25.42 -3.31 -16.37
N CYS A 10 26.55 -3.89 -15.94
CA CYS A 10 26.74 -5.32 -15.98
C CYS A 10 25.41 -5.92 -15.58
N ALA A 11 24.89 -6.81 -16.43
CA ALA A 11 23.67 -7.56 -16.24
C ALA A 11 23.53 -7.96 -14.77
N LEU A 12 22.84 -7.13 -13.99
CA LEU A 12 22.38 -7.51 -12.66
C LEU A 12 21.54 -8.74 -12.97
N GLY A 13 21.82 -9.88 -12.33
CA GLY A 13 21.10 -11.15 -12.54
C GLY A 13 19.62 -11.11 -12.14
N LEU A 14 19.03 -9.92 -12.18
CA LEU A 14 17.67 -9.57 -11.87
C LEU A 14 16.78 -9.92 -13.04
N ASN A 15 15.73 -10.66 -12.74
CA ASN A 15 14.72 -11.08 -13.68
C ASN A 15 13.35 -10.55 -13.23
N PRO A 16 12.42 -10.32 -14.17
CA PRO A 16 11.01 -10.13 -13.88
C PRO A 16 10.51 -11.20 -12.89
N MET A 17 9.97 -10.76 -11.76
CA MET A 17 9.57 -11.65 -10.68
C MET A 17 8.46 -12.61 -11.13
N LYS A 18 8.69 -13.90 -10.94
CA LYS A 18 7.70 -14.95 -11.29
C LYS A 18 6.86 -15.28 -10.07
N ILE A 19 5.64 -14.75 -10.05
CA ILE A 19 4.66 -15.02 -9.02
C ILE A 19 3.61 -16.02 -9.49
N ALA A 20 3.20 -16.93 -8.61
CA ALA A 20 2.00 -17.75 -8.80
C ALA A 20 1.13 -17.78 -7.54
N ILE A 21 -0.18 -17.84 -7.76
CA ILE A 21 -1.17 -18.02 -6.71
C ILE A 21 -1.67 -19.46 -6.78
N ILE A 22 -1.75 -20.12 -5.64
CA ILE A 22 -2.19 -21.52 -5.52
C ILE A 22 -3.40 -21.54 -4.59
N SER A 23 -4.49 -22.16 -5.03
CA SER A 23 -5.73 -22.28 -4.26
C SER A 23 -6.25 -23.72 -4.26
N GLY A 24 -6.39 -24.30 -3.08
CA GLY A 24 -7.15 -25.54 -2.88
C GLY A 24 -8.68 -25.34 -2.85
N TYR A 25 -9.14 -24.09 -2.77
CA TYR A 25 -10.55 -23.74 -2.59
C TYR A 25 -11.27 -23.40 -3.90
N GLY A 26 -10.61 -23.64 -5.04
CA GLY A 26 -11.14 -23.30 -6.36
C GLY A 26 -10.91 -21.85 -6.76
N SER A 27 -11.68 -21.38 -7.73
CA SER A 27 -11.56 -20.04 -8.29
C SER A 27 -12.33 -19.00 -7.48
N LEU A 28 -11.83 -17.77 -7.48
CA LEU A 28 -12.56 -16.62 -6.98
C LEU A 28 -13.70 -16.24 -7.96
N SER A 29 -14.51 -15.25 -7.59
CA SER A 29 -15.49 -14.68 -8.54
C SER A 29 -14.79 -14.18 -9.81
N PRO A 30 -15.46 -14.16 -10.97
CA PRO A 30 -14.83 -13.77 -12.24
C PRO A 30 -14.08 -12.43 -12.19
N ASP A 31 -14.65 -11.42 -11.53
CA ASP A 31 -14.05 -10.09 -11.41
C ASP A 31 -12.80 -10.11 -10.54
N MET A 32 -12.86 -10.72 -9.36
CA MET A 32 -11.68 -10.89 -8.48
C MET A 32 -10.59 -11.67 -9.20
N GLN A 33 -10.99 -12.72 -9.92
CA GLN A 33 -10.07 -13.58 -10.64
C GLN A 33 -9.32 -12.84 -11.76
N PHE A 34 -10.04 -11.98 -12.50
CA PHE A 34 -9.48 -11.14 -13.54
C PHE A 34 -8.50 -10.11 -12.96
N GLU A 35 -8.87 -9.45 -11.87
CA GLU A 35 -8.02 -8.43 -11.27
C GLU A 35 -6.83 -9.01 -10.50
N LEU A 36 -6.97 -10.21 -9.95
CA LEU A 36 -5.83 -10.98 -9.47
C LEU A 36 -4.84 -11.22 -10.60
N GLN A 37 -5.30 -11.64 -11.79
CA GLN A 37 -4.42 -11.82 -12.94
C GLN A 37 -3.70 -10.53 -13.34
N ASN A 38 -4.41 -9.40 -13.37
CA ASN A 38 -3.81 -8.10 -13.67
C ASN A 38 -2.76 -7.71 -12.62
N SER A 39 -3.03 -7.98 -11.35
CA SER A 39 -2.08 -7.76 -10.24
C SER A 39 -0.80 -8.56 -10.43
N LEU A 40 -0.91 -9.84 -10.80
CA LEU A 40 0.28 -10.68 -11.07
C LEU A 40 1.11 -10.16 -12.25
N LYS A 41 0.45 -9.66 -13.32
CA LYS A 41 1.14 -9.02 -14.46
C LYS A 41 1.86 -7.74 -14.03
N TRP A 42 1.23 -6.95 -13.16
CA TRP A 42 1.81 -5.74 -12.60
C TRP A 42 3.07 -6.08 -11.79
N PHE A 43 3.02 -7.05 -10.86
CA PHE A 43 4.21 -7.48 -10.11
C PHE A 43 5.32 -8.00 -11.02
N GLN A 44 4.99 -8.83 -12.00
CA GLN A 44 5.99 -9.35 -12.93
C GLN A 44 6.72 -8.23 -13.70
N SER A 45 6.02 -7.13 -13.99
CA SER A 45 6.61 -5.98 -14.72
C SER A 45 7.33 -5.00 -13.80
N ALA A 46 6.82 -4.82 -12.58
CA ALA A 46 7.30 -3.85 -11.60
C ALA A 46 8.45 -4.37 -10.74
N PHE A 47 8.52 -5.67 -10.44
CA PHE A 47 9.48 -6.25 -9.51
C PHE A 47 10.53 -7.07 -10.25
N LEU A 48 11.79 -6.76 -9.96
CA LEU A 48 12.97 -7.44 -10.47
C LEU A 48 13.72 -8.08 -9.30
N VAL A 49 14.10 -9.33 -9.45
CA VAL A 49 14.64 -10.15 -8.36
C VAL A 49 15.71 -11.10 -8.86
N GLU A 50 16.66 -11.44 -8.00
CA GLU A 50 17.57 -12.55 -8.25
C GLU A 50 16.83 -13.88 -8.05
N LYS A 51 17.17 -14.88 -8.87
CA LYS A 51 16.60 -16.22 -8.71
C LYS A 51 17.02 -16.78 -7.35
N SER A 52 16.07 -17.34 -6.59
CA SER A 52 16.38 -18.01 -5.33
C SER A 52 17.35 -19.17 -5.54
N GLN A 53 18.36 -19.26 -4.66
CA GLN A 53 19.27 -20.41 -4.59
C GLN A 53 18.67 -21.60 -3.85
N ASN A 54 17.56 -21.39 -3.12
CA ASN A 54 16.82 -22.41 -2.38
C ASN A 54 15.39 -22.47 -2.92
N PRO A 55 15.13 -23.27 -3.97
CA PRO A 55 13.79 -23.49 -4.48
C PRO A 55 12.87 -24.07 -3.40
N VAL A 56 11.59 -23.74 -3.46
CA VAL A 56 10.59 -24.30 -2.55
C VAL A 56 10.37 -25.78 -2.87
N GLU A 57 10.33 -26.62 -1.85
CA GLU A 57 9.92 -28.02 -1.99
C GLU A 57 8.49 -28.24 -1.48
N ILE A 58 7.86 -29.33 -1.94
CA ILE A 58 6.50 -29.69 -1.49
C ILE A 58 6.44 -29.93 0.03
N GLN A 59 7.54 -30.40 0.63
CA GLN A 59 7.64 -30.62 2.07
C GLN A 59 7.67 -29.30 2.85
N ASP A 60 8.28 -28.24 2.31
CA ASP A 60 8.23 -26.91 2.92
C ASP A 60 6.80 -26.39 3.00
N ILE A 61 6.04 -26.58 1.92
CA ILE A 61 4.62 -26.21 1.85
C ILE A 61 3.83 -26.96 2.92
N TYR A 62 4.02 -28.27 3.06
CA TYR A 62 3.32 -29.07 4.06
C TYR A 62 3.73 -28.75 5.49
N ALA A 63 4.99 -28.38 5.72
CA ALA A 63 5.47 -27.97 7.03
C ALA A 63 4.92 -26.60 7.45
N LYS A 64 4.81 -25.65 6.50
CA LYS A 64 4.39 -24.27 6.78
C LYS A 64 2.89 -24.02 6.61
N ILE A 65 2.23 -24.82 5.78
CA ILE A 65 0.81 -24.69 5.43
C ILE A 65 0.15 -26.09 5.47
N PRO A 66 0.03 -26.72 6.65
CA PRO A 66 -0.35 -28.13 6.77
C PRO A 66 -1.70 -28.47 6.14
N GLU A 67 -2.62 -27.51 6.08
CA GLU A 67 -3.93 -27.73 5.45
C GLU A 67 -3.85 -28.10 3.96
N TYR A 68 -2.74 -27.79 3.27
CA TYR A 68 -2.58 -28.16 1.87
C TYR A 68 -2.36 -29.66 1.64
N GLN A 69 -2.06 -30.43 2.69
CA GLN A 69 -2.01 -31.90 2.62
C GLN A 69 -3.38 -32.52 2.28
N LYS A 70 -4.50 -31.81 2.51
CA LYS A 70 -5.86 -32.32 2.25
C LYS A 70 -6.26 -32.27 0.77
N PHE A 71 -5.52 -31.51 -0.05
CA PHE A 71 -5.85 -31.32 -1.46
C PHE A 71 -5.03 -32.29 -2.32
N THR A 72 -5.67 -32.95 -3.29
CA THR A 72 -4.97 -33.76 -4.30
C THR A 72 -4.59 -32.92 -5.53
N SER A 73 -5.42 -31.92 -5.83
CA SER A 73 -5.24 -30.95 -6.90
C SER A 73 -5.62 -29.55 -6.43
N VAL A 74 -4.94 -28.57 -6.99
CA VAL A 74 -5.09 -27.14 -6.69
C VAL A 74 -5.25 -26.36 -7.98
N LEU A 75 -5.92 -25.21 -7.89
CA LEU A 75 -5.96 -24.23 -8.95
C LEU A 75 -4.69 -23.37 -8.85
N VAL A 76 -3.90 -23.33 -9.93
CA VAL A 76 -2.73 -22.46 -10.05
C VAL A 76 -3.07 -21.31 -10.99
N GLN A 77 -2.75 -20.09 -10.58
CA GLN A 77 -2.85 -18.89 -11.39
C GLN A 77 -1.50 -18.19 -11.48
N THR A 78 -1.16 -17.83 -12.71
CA THR A 78 0.04 -17.06 -13.08
C THR A 78 -0.40 -15.81 -13.86
N PRO A 79 0.51 -14.90 -14.23
CA PRO A 79 0.16 -13.73 -15.05
C PRO A 79 -0.54 -14.09 -16.37
N THR A 80 -0.25 -15.25 -16.97
CA THR A 80 -0.72 -15.63 -18.31
C THR A 80 -1.64 -16.85 -18.33
N HIS A 81 -1.55 -17.74 -17.35
CA HIS A 81 -2.28 -19.01 -17.35
C HIS A 81 -2.98 -19.29 -16.04
N ARG A 82 -4.08 -20.04 -16.14
CA ARG A 82 -4.80 -20.63 -15.02
C ARG A 82 -5.03 -22.12 -15.31
N VAL A 83 -4.63 -23.00 -14.40
CA VAL A 83 -4.67 -24.44 -14.63
C VAL A 83 -4.89 -25.22 -13.33
N ASN A 84 -5.62 -26.32 -13.40
CA ASN A 84 -5.69 -27.29 -12.30
C ASN A 84 -4.46 -28.18 -12.33
N MET A 85 -3.77 -28.31 -11.21
CA MET A 85 -2.51 -29.04 -11.09
C MET A 85 -2.54 -29.98 -9.90
N LYS A 86 -2.06 -31.22 -10.06
CA LYS A 86 -1.90 -32.16 -8.95
C LYS A 86 -0.67 -31.74 -8.12
N LEU A 87 -0.79 -31.68 -6.80
CA LEU A 87 0.30 -31.24 -5.92
C LEU A 87 1.56 -32.14 -6.01
N HIS A 88 1.36 -33.45 -6.20
CA HIS A 88 2.45 -34.42 -6.34
C HIS A 88 2.87 -34.69 -7.81
N SER A 89 2.59 -33.76 -8.73
CA SER A 89 2.98 -33.90 -10.14
C SER A 89 4.31 -33.24 -10.47
N GLU A 90 4.97 -33.70 -11.54
CA GLU A 90 6.18 -33.06 -12.07
C GLU A 90 5.92 -31.61 -12.49
N ASN A 91 4.70 -31.29 -12.94
CA ASN A 91 4.31 -29.92 -13.25
C ASN A 91 4.35 -29.01 -12.01
N MET A 92 3.95 -29.51 -10.84
CA MET A 92 4.04 -28.76 -9.59
C MET A 92 5.50 -28.56 -9.21
N LYS A 93 6.32 -29.62 -9.26
CA LYS A 93 7.76 -29.52 -9.00
C LYS A 93 8.44 -28.49 -9.90
N ASN A 94 8.11 -28.47 -11.20
CA ASN A 94 8.61 -27.48 -12.15
C ASN A 94 8.15 -26.06 -11.81
N LEU A 95 6.89 -25.89 -11.41
CA LEU A 95 6.39 -24.59 -10.96
C LEU A 95 7.15 -24.09 -9.73
N LEU A 96 7.34 -24.93 -8.71
CA LEU A 96 8.04 -24.55 -7.47
C LEU A 96 9.51 -24.17 -7.73
N ASN A 97 10.16 -24.80 -8.70
CA ASN A 97 11.53 -24.48 -9.11
C ASN A 97 11.64 -23.20 -9.98
N LEU A 98 10.56 -22.82 -10.64
CA LEU A 98 10.53 -21.67 -11.54
C LEU A 98 10.01 -20.40 -10.87
N ALA A 99 9.10 -20.52 -9.91
CA ALA A 99 8.50 -19.39 -9.22
C ALA A 99 9.49 -18.76 -8.23
N ASP A 100 9.53 -17.43 -8.21
CA ASP A 100 10.28 -16.65 -7.25
C ASP A 100 9.50 -16.42 -5.95
N PHE A 101 8.18 -16.47 -6.05
CA PHE A 101 7.26 -16.27 -4.94
C PHE A 101 5.91 -16.96 -5.20
N LEU A 102 5.37 -17.60 -4.17
CA LEU A 102 4.12 -18.33 -4.24
C LEU A 102 3.19 -17.85 -3.13
N VAL A 103 1.95 -17.53 -3.49
CA VAL A 103 0.91 -17.20 -2.50
C VAL A 103 -0.11 -18.32 -2.46
N PHE A 104 -0.32 -18.87 -1.27
CA PHE A 104 -1.28 -19.93 -1.02
C PHE A 104 -2.56 -19.34 -0.43
N ILE A 105 -3.69 -19.54 -1.12
CA ILE A 105 -4.99 -19.15 -0.59
C ILE A 105 -5.37 -20.12 0.53
N VAL A 106 -5.54 -19.62 1.73
CA VAL A 106 -5.93 -20.41 2.90
C VAL A 106 -7.37 -20.14 3.30
N GLN A 107 -7.98 -21.08 4.01
CA GLN A 107 -9.33 -20.86 4.54
C GLN A 107 -9.27 -19.74 5.58
N GLN A 108 -10.10 -18.72 5.38
CA GLN A 108 -10.16 -17.63 6.34
C GLN A 108 -10.99 -18.00 7.57
N ASN A 109 -10.57 -17.52 8.74
CA ASN A 109 -11.35 -17.68 9.97
C ASN A 109 -12.66 -16.87 9.87
N PRO A 110 -13.86 -17.51 9.84
CA PRO A 110 -15.14 -16.82 9.70
C PRO A 110 -15.40 -15.82 10.83
N GLU A 111 -14.94 -16.10 12.04
CA GLU A 111 -15.09 -15.20 13.18
C GLU A 111 -14.25 -13.94 13.04
N LYS A 112 -13.11 -14.02 12.34
CA LYS A 112 -12.27 -12.84 12.09
C LYS A 112 -12.97 -11.90 11.11
N CYS A 113 -13.48 -12.43 9.99
CA CYS A 113 -14.24 -11.65 9.02
C CYS A 113 -15.52 -11.04 9.62
N SER A 114 -16.24 -11.78 10.47
CA SER A 114 -17.46 -11.26 11.10
C SER A 114 -17.19 -10.18 12.15
N ARG A 115 -16.01 -10.20 12.80
CA ARG A 115 -15.62 -9.19 13.79
C ARG A 115 -15.12 -7.89 13.16
N ASP A 116 -14.54 -7.97 11.97
CA ASP A 116 -14.05 -6.82 11.23
C ASP A 116 -14.70 -6.78 9.85
N PRO A 117 -15.84 -6.06 9.70
CA PRO A 117 -16.52 -5.91 8.41
C PRO A 117 -15.67 -5.21 7.34
N ASP A 118 -14.64 -4.45 7.74
CA ASP A 118 -13.73 -3.76 6.82
C ASP A 118 -12.58 -4.67 6.36
N LEU A 119 -12.35 -5.81 7.03
CA LEU A 119 -11.35 -6.80 6.62
C LEU A 119 -11.81 -7.56 5.37
N LEU A 120 -11.10 -7.39 4.26
CA LEU A 120 -11.43 -8.05 2.99
C LEU A 120 -10.50 -9.20 2.66
N ALA A 121 -9.22 -9.05 2.99
CA ALA A 121 -8.20 -10.06 2.84
C ALA A 121 -7.09 -9.79 3.85
N GLU A 122 -6.21 -10.77 4.02
CA GLU A 122 -4.99 -10.63 4.80
C GLU A 122 -3.95 -11.56 4.22
N ALA A 123 -2.72 -11.06 4.05
CA ALA A 123 -1.59 -11.87 3.66
C ALA A 123 -0.41 -11.74 4.61
N LEU A 124 0.31 -12.85 4.78
CA LEU A 124 1.47 -12.93 5.66
C LEU A 124 2.63 -13.63 4.96
N PRO A 125 3.87 -13.09 5.09
CA PRO A 125 5.06 -13.70 4.51
C PRO A 125 5.43 -14.98 5.26
N ILE A 126 5.98 -15.96 4.54
CA ILE A 126 6.56 -17.17 5.09
C ILE A 126 8.03 -17.25 4.67
N VAL A 127 8.91 -17.09 5.66
CA VAL A 127 10.36 -17.26 5.49
C VAL A 127 10.74 -18.72 5.74
N LEU A 128 11.46 -19.31 4.78
CA LEU A 128 11.99 -20.68 4.90
C LEU A 128 13.42 -20.71 5.41
N VAL A 129 14.25 -19.76 4.97
CA VAL A 129 15.67 -19.65 5.33
C VAL A 129 15.89 -18.26 5.93
N ALA A 130 16.59 -18.19 7.05
CA ALA A 130 16.93 -16.92 7.69
C ALA A 130 17.66 -15.99 6.71
N ASP A 131 17.40 -14.69 6.84
CA ASP A 131 18.02 -13.63 6.03
C ASP A 131 17.80 -13.73 4.50
N ASN A 132 16.91 -14.63 4.08
CA ASN A 132 16.46 -14.74 2.69
C ASN A 132 15.06 -14.19 2.52
N ARG A 133 14.79 -13.74 1.29
CA ARG A 133 13.47 -13.31 0.86
C ARG A 133 12.42 -14.40 1.12
N PRO A 134 11.22 -14.07 1.63
CA PRO A 134 10.09 -14.99 1.68
C PRO A 134 9.82 -15.56 0.28
N PRO A 135 9.94 -16.88 0.07
CA PRO A 135 9.51 -17.49 -1.18
C PRO A 135 8.02 -17.83 -1.18
N LEU A 136 7.37 -17.72 -0.02
CA LEU A 136 6.00 -18.14 0.24
C LEU A 136 5.25 -17.02 0.96
N ALA A 137 3.93 -16.95 0.73
CA ALA A 137 2.99 -16.27 1.60
C ALA A 137 1.69 -17.07 1.68
N VAL A 138 0.94 -16.85 2.76
CA VAL A 138 -0.46 -17.24 2.83
C VAL A 138 -1.32 -16.01 2.64
N MET A 139 -2.44 -16.16 1.95
CA MET A 139 -3.45 -15.13 1.81
C MET A 139 -4.82 -15.72 2.14
N SER A 140 -5.56 -15.03 2.98
CA SER A 140 -6.93 -15.38 3.31
C SER A 140 -7.87 -14.27 2.83
N ILE A 141 -9.09 -14.63 2.44
CA ILE A 141 -10.04 -13.69 1.82
C ILE A 141 -11.39 -13.79 2.53
N CYS A 142 -11.89 -12.67 3.02
CA CYS A 142 -13.20 -12.52 3.64
C CYS A 142 -14.28 -12.25 2.58
N LEU A 143 -14.66 -13.28 1.81
CA LEU A 143 -15.63 -13.16 0.71
C LEU A 143 -17.00 -12.59 1.15
N GLN A 144 -17.39 -12.80 2.42
CA GLN A 144 -18.63 -12.27 2.98
C GLN A 144 -18.62 -10.75 3.21
N ASN A 145 -17.42 -10.15 3.37
CA ASN A 145 -17.26 -8.72 3.61
C ASN A 145 -17.22 -7.93 2.29
N SER A 146 -17.54 -8.58 1.16
CA SER A 146 -17.45 -7.99 -0.18
C SER A 146 -18.23 -6.65 -0.26
N PRO A 147 -17.54 -5.53 -0.52
CA PRO A 147 -18.19 -4.23 -0.55
C PRO A 147 -19.09 -4.11 -1.78
N ARG A 148 -20.35 -3.73 -1.55
CA ARG A 148 -21.35 -3.44 -2.59
C ARG A 148 -21.04 -2.12 -3.32
N PRO A 149 -21.52 -1.99 -4.57
CA PRO A 149 -20.79 -2.41 -5.76
C PRO A 149 -19.54 -1.52 -5.97
N ARG A 150 -18.33 -2.08 -5.95
CA ARG A 150 -17.13 -1.33 -6.31
C ARG A 150 -16.75 -1.55 -7.78
N ASN A 151 -16.11 -0.54 -8.36
CA ASN A 151 -15.48 -0.63 -9.68
C ASN A 151 -14.43 -1.75 -9.69
N SER A 152 -14.20 -2.37 -10.85
CA SER A 152 -13.27 -3.50 -11.01
C SER A 152 -11.87 -3.20 -10.48
N GLY A 153 -11.38 -1.96 -10.61
CA GLY A 153 -10.08 -1.53 -10.10
C GLY A 153 -9.85 -1.71 -8.59
N PHE A 154 -10.90 -1.88 -7.78
CA PHE A 154 -10.73 -2.08 -6.35
C PHE A 154 -10.03 -3.41 -6.02
N PHE A 155 -10.42 -4.51 -6.67
CA PHE A 155 -9.79 -5.82 -6.41
C PHE A 155 -8.34 -5.85 -6.89
N PHE A 156 -8.01 -5.08 -7.94
CA PHE A 156 -6.64 -4.92 -8.39
C PHE A 156 -5.76 -4.34 -7.28
N ASP A 157 -6.22 -3.27 -6.62
CA ASP A 157 -5.49 -2.70 -5.50
C ASP A 157 -5.45 -3.63 -4.29
N LEU A 158 -6.56 -4.30 -3.97
CA LEU A 158 -6.61 -5.26 -2.87
C LEU A 158 -5.54 -6.33 -3.04
N PHE A 159 -5.46 -6.99 -4.20
CA PHE A 159 -4.47 -8.03 -4.40
C PHE A 159 -3.04 -7.49 -4.40
N ARG A 160 -2.79 -6.30 -4.95
CA ARG A 160 -1.46 -5.69 -4.86
C ARG A 160 -1.06 -5.39 -3.41
N HIS A 161 -1.97 -4.82 -2.64
CA HIS A 161 -1.79 -4.53 -1.22
C HIS A 161 -1.42 -5.81 -0.43
N GLU A 162 -2.23 -6.86 -0.57
CA GLU A 162 -1.97 -8.10 0.16
C GLU A 162 -0.71 -8.82 -0.31
N ILE A 163 -0.45 -8.85 -1.62
CA ILE A 163 0.80 -9.45 -2.12
C ILE A 163 2.02 -8.68 -1.57
N LEU A 164 1.97 -7.35 -1.45
CA LEU A 164 3.05 -6.57 -0.83
C LEU A 164 3.28 -6.97 0.64
N HIS A 165 2.23 -7.18 1.44
CA HIS A 165 2.37 -7.75 2.79
C HIS A 165 3.00 -9.14 2.75
N GLY A 166 2.57 -10.00 1.82
CA GLY A 166 3.15 -11.31 1.60
C GLY A 166 4.63 -11.28 1.20
N LEU A 167 5.09 -10.22 0.54
CA LEU A 167 6.50 -9.98 0.21
C LEU A 167 7.31 -9.48 1.43
N GLY A 168 6.64 -9.15 2.53
CA GLY A 168 7.23 -8.69 3.78
C GLY A 168 7.21 -7.19 3.98
N TYR A 169 6.50 -6.42 3.13
CA TYR A 169 6.41 -4.95 3.24
C TYR A 169 6.07 -4.54 4.68
N GLY A 170 6.88 -3.69 5.30
CA GLY A 170 6.62 -3.25 6.67
C GLY A 170 6.96 -4.27 7.77
N LEU A 171 7.01 -5.56 7.43
CA LEU A 171 7.06 -6.68 8.39
C LEU A 171 8.46 -7.29 8.54
N ILE A 172 9.27 -7.30 7.47
CA ILE A 172 10.58 -7.96 7.47
C ILE A 172 11.68 -6.96 7.16
N ILE A 173 12.44 -6.65 8.20
CA ILE A 173 13.47 -5.60 8.18
C ILE A 173 14.75 -6.07 8.88
N ASP A 174 15.88 -5.55 8.42
CA ASP A 174 17.18 -5.80 9.02
C ASP A 174 17.23 -5.09 10.37
N LYS A 175 17.05 -5.89 11.42
CA LYS A 175 17.00 -5.40 12.79
C LYS A 175 18.33 -4.78 13.24
N SER A 176 19.44 -5.09 12.57
CA SER A 176 20.77 -4.55 12.90
C SER A 176 20.96 -3.11 12.40
N LYS A 177 20.18 -2.70 11.39
CA LYS A 177 20.22 -1.34 10.80
C LYS A 177 18.97 -0.53 11.14
N LEU A 178 18.24 -0.92 12.18
CA LEU A 178 17.12 -0.12 12.66
C LEU A 178 17.63 1.22 13.17
N THR A 179 17.22 2.27 12.47
CA THR A 179 17.09 3.56 13.12
C THR A 179 15.78 3.52 13.88
N GLU A 180 15.79 2.99 15.10
CA GLU A 180 14.61 2.99 15.95
C GLU A 180 14.09 4.43 16.09
N LYS A 181 12.97 4.71 15.43
CA LYS A 181 12.34 6.02 15.50
C LYS A 181 11.30 5.95 16.60
N LYS A 182 11.58 6.69 17.68
CA LYS A 182 10.67 6.77 18.82
C LYS A 182 9.33 7.32 18.37
N SER A 183 8.27 6.68 18.82
CA SER A 183 6.92 7.18 18.62
C SER A 183 6.72 8.48 19.41
N GLU A 184 5.97 9.42 18.86
CA GLU A 184 5.79 10.75 19.45
C GLU A 184 4.37 10.92 19.98
N LYS A 185 4.25 11.47 21.19
CA LYS A 185 2.95 11.86 21.76
C LYS A 185 2.57 13.25 21.25
N TYR A 186 1.32 13.42 20.86
CA TYR A 186 0.77 14.70 20.43
C TYR A 186 -0.72 14.79 20.77
N ILE A 187 -1.31 15.98 20.60
CA ILE A 187 -2.75 16.19 20.75
C ILE A 187 -3.37 16.27 19.37
N TRP A 188 -4.29 15.36 19.07
CA TRP A 188 -5.14 15.47 17.89
C TRP A 188 -6.33 16.37 18.22
N HIS A 189 -6.40 17.54 17.59
CA HIS A 189 -7.59 18.37 17.65
C HIS A 189 -8.62 17.85 16.65
N GLY A 190 -9.72 17.32 17.16
CA GLY A 190 -10.89 16.92 16.38
C GLY A 190 -11.86 18.08 16.16
N ALA A 191 -13.01 17.75 15.56
CA ALA A 191 -14.11 18.70 15.38
C ALA A 191 -14.51 19.33 16.73
N ASN A 192 -14.98 20.59 16.69
CA ASN A 192 -15.38 21.36 17.88
C ASN A 192 -14.29 21.53 18.94
N ASN A 193 -13.00 21.53 18.55
CA ASN A 193 -11.84 21.64 19.44
C ASN A 193 -11.70 20.51 20.46
N GLN A 194 -12.27 19.33 20.18
CA GLN A 194 -12.01 18.14 20.98
C GLN A 194 -10.51 17.84 21.00
N LYS A 195 -9.93 17.63 22.18
CA LYS A 195 -8.51 17.28 22.35
C LYS A 195 -8.37 15.78 22.61
N ILE A 196 -7.74 15.06 21.68
CA ILE A 196 -7.57 13.62 21.75
C ILE A 196 -6.07 13.31 21.91
N PRO A 197 -5.61 12.89 23.10
CA PRO A 197 -4.24 12.40 23.28
C PRO A 197 -3.94 11.28 22.28
N SER A 198 -2.87 11.43 21.52
CA SER A 198 -2.56 10.56 20.38
C SER A 198 -1.07 10.24 20.33
N ILE A 199 -0.75 9.13 19.68
CA ILE A 199 0.62 8.72 19.40
C ILE A 199 0.76 8.60 17.88
N ARG A 200 1.84 9.15 17.33
CA ARG A 200 2.25 8.90 15.95
C ARG A 200 3.45 7.98 15.95
N HIS A 201 3.37 6.96 15.12
CA HIS A 201 4.41 5.96 14.95
C HIS A 201 5.19 6.26 13.68
N PHE A 202 6.47 5.91 13.65
CA PHE A 202 7.32 6.05 12.47
C PHE A 202 7.94 4.71 12.10
N LEU A 203 8.12 4.48 10.80
CA LEU A 203 8.85 3.32 10.29
C LEU A 203 10.32 3.37 10.72
N ASP A 204 10.89 2.23 11.11
CA ASP A 204 12.26 2.16 11.66
C ASP A 204 13.37 2.08 10.59
N PHE A 205 13.00 1.97 9.31
CA PHE A 205 13.89 1.63 8.18
C PHE A 205 13.59 2.47 6.92
N ASP A 206 13.38 3.76 7.12
CA ASP A 206 12.73 4.62 6.12
C ASP A 206 13.68 5.47 5.27
N GLU A 207 15.00 5.24 5.23
CA GLU A 207 15.92 6.21 4.61
C GLU A 207 15.53 6.64 3.17
N LEU A 208 15.26 5.66 2.29
CA LEU A 208 14.85 5.93 0.90
C LEU A 208 13.44 6.51 0.82
N SER A 209 12.51 5.97 1.60
CA SER A 209 11.11 6.41 1.60
C SER A 209 10.92 7.78 2.26
N LEU A 210 11.74 8.12 3.26
CA LEU A 210 11.83 9.41 3.90
C LEU A 210 12.36 10.45 2.93
N LYS A 211 13.38 10.13 2.12
CA LYS A 211 13.83 11.03 1.04
C LYS A 211 12.70 11.31 0.05
N ALA A 212 11.97 10.28 -0.37
CA ALA A 212 10.81 10.44 -1.25
C ALA A 212 9.71 11.29 -0.59
N ALA A 213 9.40 11.03 0.69
CA ALA A 213 8.39 11.74 1.45
C ALA A 213 8.74 13.22 1.66
N LYS A 214 9.98 13.54 2.03
CA LYS A 214 10.46 14.93 2.20
C LYS A 214 10.27 15.76 0.93
N ILE A 215 10.57 15.17 -0.22
CA ILE A 215 10.35 15.79 -1.54
C ILE A 215 8.86 15.94 -1.84
N HIS A 216 8.08 14.87 -1.62
CA HIS A 216 6.64 14.84 -1.91
C HIS A 216 5.86 15.88 -1.11
N PHE A 217 6.06 15.92 0.21
CA PHE A 217 5.37 16.87 1.10
C PHE A 217 6.02 18.26 1.12
N ASN A 218 7.22 18.41 0.56
CA ASN A 218 8.04 19.62 0.68
C ASN A 218 8.30 20.01 2.15
N CYS A 219 8.72 19.02 2.95
CA CYS A 219 9.10 19.20 4.34
C CYS A 219 10.47 18.57 4.58
N GLN A 220 11.52 19.37 4.72
CA GLN A 220 12.89 18.84 4.90
C GLN A 220 13.13 18.30 6.32
N ASN A 221 12.34 18.76 7.29
CA ASN A 221 12.49 18.44 8.72
C ASN A 221 11.62 17.27 9.17
N MET A 222 11.11 16.44 8.24
CA MET A 222 10.35 15.24 8.61
C MET A 222 11.17 14.33 9.53
N ALA A 223 10.60 14.03 10.71
CA ALA A 223 11.19 13.11 11.69
C ALA A 223 11.29 11.67 11.15
N GLY A 224 10.32 11.26 10.33
CA GLY A 224 10.28 9.96 9.67
C GLY A 224 9.01 9.79 8.81
N VAL A 225 8.88 8.62 8.20
CA VAL A 225 7.67 8.18 7.50
C VAL A 225 6.67 7.66 8.53
N GLN A 226 5.49 8.29 8.61
CA GLN A 226 4.47 7.94 9.61
C GLN A 226 3.78 6.62 9.27
N ALA A 227 3.64 5.76 10.27
CA ALA A 227 2.89 4.52 10.19
C ALA A 227 1.50 4.66 10.80
N ASP A 228 0.55 3.83 10.37
CA ASP A 228 -0.84 3.88 10.85
C ASP A 228 -0.97 3.40 12.31
N GLY A 229 -0.07 2.53 12.76
CA GLY A 229 -0.07 1.97 14.11
C GLY A 229 1.28 1.39 14.54
N GLU A 230 1.33 0.85 15.75
CA GLU A 230 2.56 0.33 16.38
C GLU A 230 3.19 -0.84 15.61
N LEU A 231 2.39 -1.62 14.87
CA LEU A 231 2.90 -2.71 14.02
C LEU A 231 3.73 -2.21 12.84
N LYS A 232 3.65 -0.92 12.49
CA LYS A 232 4.48 -0.27 11.45
C LYS A 232 4.45 -0.96 10.09
N ASN A 233 3.38 -1.68 9.76
CA ASN A 233 3.23 -2.39 8.48
C ASN A 233 2.38 -1.64 7.45
N HIS A 234 1.75 -0.54 7.84
CA HIS A 234 0.97 0.33 6.95
C HIS A 234 1.46 1.76 7.03
N LEU A 235 1.38 2.48 5.91
CA LEU A 235 1.49 3.93 5.90
C LEU A 235 0.30 4.56 6.62
N ASN A 236 0.55 5.64 7.35
CA ASN A 236 -0.51 6.37 8.05
C ASN A 236 -1.58 6.89 7.09
N GLU A 237 -2.84 6.50 7.28
CA GLU A 237 -3.93 6.80 6.35
C GLU A 237 -4.21 8.32 6.24
N TYR A 238 -4.05 9.08 7.33
CA TYR A 238 -4.20 10.53 7.31
C TYR A 238 -3.11 11.25 6.50
N ILE A 239 -1.87 10.79 6.59
CA ILE A 239 -0.75 11.44 5.91
C ILE A 239 -0.63 11.00 4.45
N PHE A 240 -0.94 9.73 4.19
CA PHE A 240 -0.67 9.08 2.91
C PHE A 240 -1.92 8.59 2.18
N GLY A 241 -3.12 9.01 2.57
CA GLY A 241 -4.38 8.47 2.02
C GLY A 241 -4.36 8.28 0.49
N ASN A 242 -5.07 7.27 0.01
CA ASN A 242 -5.03 6.76 -1.37
C ASN A 242 -3.67 6.23 -1.89
N GLU A 243 -2.67 6.09 -1.03
CA GLU A 243 -1.47 5.30 -1.33
C GLU A 243 -1.77 3.82 -1.12
N LEU A 244 -1.24 2.95 -1.97
CA LEU A 244 -1.56 1.52 -2.00
C LEU A 244 -1.36 0.79 -0.67
N MET A 245 -0.42 1.22 0.17
CA MET A 245 -0.07 0.59 1.45
C MET A 245 -0.59 1.35 2.67
N THR A 246 -1.62 2.18 2.51
CA THR A 246 -2.44 2.63 3.65
C THR A 246 -3.49 1.58 4.02
N THR A 247 -4.15 1.74 5.17
CA THR A 247 -5.11 0.75 5.68
C THR A 247 -6.46 0.79 4.95
N HIS A 248 -6.82 1.90 4.31
CA HIS A 248 -8.07 2.04 3.58
C HIS A 248 -7.85 2.17 2.07
N LEU A 249 -8.30 1.16 1.32
CA LEU A 249 -8.28 1.21 -0.13
C LEU A 249 -9.47 2.00 -0.69
N GLU A 250 -9.15 3.05 -1.45
CA GLU A 250 -10.12 3.93 -2.08
C GLU A 250 -10.87 3.23 -3.24
N PRO A 251 -12.21 3.42 -3.37
CA PRO A 251 -12.99 2.87 -4.48
C PRO A 251 -12.56 3.39 -5.87
N HIS A 252 -11.92 4.56 -5.91
CA HIS A 252 -11.47 5.22 -7.14
C HIS A 252 -10.04 4.84 -7.54
N GLY A 253 -9.38 3.98 -6.75
CA GLY A 253 -8.02 3.52 -6.99
C GLY A 253 -7.01 4.13 -6.01
N ASN A 254 -5.95 3.36 -5.79
CA ASN A 254 -4.83 3.68 -4.93
C ASN A 254 -3.54 3.63 -5.75
N VAL A 255 -2.53 4.38 -5.30
CA VAL A 255 -1.30 4.58 -6.07
C VAL A 255 -0.13 3.93 -5.35
N PHE A 256 0.61 3.07 -6.04
CA PHE A 256 1.92 2.64 -5.56
C PHE A 256 2.95 3.74 -5.79
N SER A 257 3.32 4.43 -4.72
CA SER A 257 4.14 5.65 -4.77
C SER A 257 5.64 5.37 -4.65
N TRP A 258 6.46 6.38 -4.95
CA TRP A 258 7.90 6.35 -4.68
C TRP A 258 8.26 6.18 -3.19
N ILE A 259 7.32 6.46 -2.29
CA ILE A 259 7.49 6.24 -0.85
C ILE A 259 7.44 4.73 -0.57
N SER A 260 6.44 4.03 -1.09
CA SER A 260 6.33 2.57 -0.97
C SER A 260 7.42 1.82 -1.72
N VAL A 261 7.90 2.35 -2.86
CA VAL A 261 9.12 1.86 -3.53
C VAL A 261 10.31 1.86 -2.55
N GLY A 262 10.54 2.98 -1.86
CA GLY A 262 11.64 3.09 -0.89
C GLY A 262 11.52 2.11 0.29
N ILE A 263 10.29 1.75 0.69
CA ILE A 263 10.04 0.78 1.77
C ILE A 263 10.29 -0.65 1.28
N ILE A 264 9.75 -1.04 0.12
CA ILE A 264 9.89 -2.41 -0.37
C ILE A 264 11.33 -2.73 -0.79
N GLU A 265 12.07 -1.77 -1.36
CA GLU A 265 13.50 -1.93 -1.66
C GLU A 265 14.37 -2.06 -0.40
N ARG A 266 13.86 -1.62 0.76
CA ARG A 266 14.49 -1.78 2.07
C ARG A 266 13.88 -2.89 2.92
N THR A 267 12.97 -3.68 2.33
CA THR A 267 12.38 -4.86 2.96
C THR A 267 13.29 -6.05 2.73
N PHE A 268 14.22 -6.27 3.66
CA PHE A 268 15.08 -7.44 3.75
C PHE A 268 15.58 -7.61 5.17
N ASN A 269 15.97 -8.82 5.53
CA ASN A 269 16.76 -9.11 6.74
C ASN A 269 18.09 -9.72 6.28
N GLY A 270 19.23 -9.28 6.82
CA GLY A 270 20.57 -9.62 6.32
C GLY A 270 21.19 -8.53 5.46
N GLU A 271 22.23 -8.88 4.67
CA GLU A 271 23.05 -7.87 3.99
C GLU A 271 22.55 -7.47 2.59
N LYS A 272 21.73 -8.33 1.95
CA LYS A 272 21.34 -8.17 0.54
C LYS A 272 19.91 -7.67 0.40
N GLN A 273 19.74 -6.65 -0.43
CA GLN A 273 18.44 -6.19 -0.91
C GLN A 273 17.76 -7.29 -1.74
N TRP A 274 16.47 -7.56 -1.49
CA TRP A 274 15.73 -8.63 -2.15
C TRP A 274 14.98 -8.18 -3.40
N TYR A 275 14.43 -6.97 -3.38
CA TYR A 275 13.54 -6.45 -4.41
C TYR A 275 14.16 -5.22 -5.06
N HIS A 276 14.19 -5.21 -6.38
CA HIS A 276 14.50 -4.03 -7.17
C HIS A 276 13.26 -3.63 -7.95
N ILE A 277 12.86 -2.37 -7.88
CA ILE A 277 11.69 -1.90 -8.60
C ILE A 277 12.10 -1.37 -9.98
N ASN A 278 11.36 -1.80 -11.00
CA ASN A 278 11.47 -1.27 -12.35
C ASN A 278 10.93 0.16 -12.40
N GLY A 279 11.80 1.12 -12.09
CA GLY A 279 11.47 2.54 -12.03
C GLY A 279 10.82 3.07 -13.31
N THR A 280 11.23 2.60 -14.48
CA THR A 280 10.63 3.01 -15.76
C THR A 280 9.17 2.59 -15.83
N PHE A 281 8.86 1.33 -15.49
CA PHE A 281 7.49 0.81 -15.51
C PHE A 281 6.60 1.53 -14.50
N ILE A 282 7.05 1.67 -13.24
CA ILE A 282 6.19 2.24 -12.19
C ILE A 282 6.07 3.77 -12.27
N SER A 283 6.94 4.45 -13.01
CA SER A 283 6.98 5.93 -13.02
C SER A 283 5.66 6.57 -13.45
N THR A 284 4.92 5.93 -14.35
CA THR A 284 3.62 6.42 -14.82
C THR A 284 2.56 6.42 -13.72
N GLU A 285 2.59 5.44 -12.82
CA GLU A 285 1.72 5.34 -11.63
C GLU A 285 2.25 6.20 -10.48
N ALA A 286 3.51 5.99 -10.06
CA ALA A 286 4.08 6.64 -8.89
C ALA A 286 4.11 8.17 -9.01
N ASN A 287 4.28 8.72 -10.22
CA ASN A 287 4.27 10.18 -10.43
C ASN A 287 2.86 10.79 -10.35
N GLN A 288 1.79 9.98 -10.41
CA GLN A 288 0.41 10.45 -10.26
C GLN A 288 0.02 10.66 -8.79
N TYR A 289 0.78 10.12 -7.84
CA TYR A 289 0.50 10.30 -6.43
C TYR A 289 0.55 11.78 -6.04
N SER A 290 -0.59 12.31 -5.59
CA SER A 290 -0.77 13.75 -5.33
C SER A 290 -1.35 14.08 -3.95
N TYR A 291 -1.76 13.09 -3.17
CA TYR A 291 -2.30 13.30 -1.82
C TYR A 291 -1.27 14.02 -0.95
N GLY A 292 -1.65 15.13 -0.30
CA GLY A 292 -0.76 15.89 0.57
C GLY A 292 0.43 16.56 -0.12
N LYS A 293 0.55 16.50 -1.45
CA LYS A 293 1.73 16.94 -2.19
C LYS A 293 1.98 18.44 -1.96
N LYS A 294 3.19 18.77 -1.48
CA LYS A 294 3.64 20.13 -1.11
C LYS A 294 2.88 20.79 0.04
N PHE A 295 2.21 20.03 0.91
CA PHE A 295 1.47 20.63 2.04
C PHE A 295 2.39 21.20 3.13
N GLY A 296 3.66 20.80 3.16
CA GLY A 296 4.67 21.28 4.10
C GLY A 296 4.61 20.58 5.46
N CYS A 297 5.49 20.98 6.37
CA CYS A 297 5.62 20.35 7.69
C CYS A 297 4.38 20.55 8.57
N GLU A 298 3.68 21.68 8.44
CA GLU A 298 2.46 21.96 9.20
C GLU A 298 1.39 20.87 9.03
N PHE A 299 1.24 20.31 7.83
CA PHE A 299 0.32 19.20 7.60
C PHE A 299 0.73 17.93 8.35
N LEU A 300 2.02 17.61 8.29
CA LEU A 300 2.57 16.40 8.88
C LEU A 300 2.57 16.45 10.42
N GLU A 301 2.74 17.64 10.98
CA GLU A 301 2.91 17.87 12.42
C GLU A 301 1.58 18.07 13.17
N ASN A 302 0.50 18.41 12.46
CA ASN A 302 -0.77 18.79 13.07
C ASN A 302 -1.92 17.83 12.72
N SER A 303 -3.03 17.92 13.46
CA SER A 303 -4.28 17.26 13.04
C SER A 303 -4.86 17.95 11.80
N CYS A 304 -5.80 17.29 11.11
CA CYS A 304 -6.44 17.91 9.95
C CYS A 304 -7.18 19.21 10.28
N GLU A 305 -7.84 19.31 11.44
CA GLU A 305 -8.51 20.54 11.85
C GLU A 305 -7.53 21.70 12.04
N ASP A 306 -6.39 21.44 12.67
CA ASP A 306 -5.36 22.47 12.86
C ASP A 306 -4.73 22.87 11.52
N PHE A 307 -4.39 21.89 10.68
CA PHE A 307 -3.89 22.14 9.33
C PHE A 307 -4.88 22.97 8.50
N LEU A 308 -6.16 22.64 8.53
CA LEU A 308 -7.19 23.36 7.80
C LEU A 308 -7.37 24.80 8.32
N LYS A 309 -7.27 25.03 9.64
CA LYS A 309 -7.29 26.39 10.21
C LYS A 309 -6.06 27.20 9.78
N ILE A 310 -4.90 26.57 9.65
CA ILE A 310 -3.69 27.23 9.16
C ILE A 310 -3.81 27.56 7.67
N ALA A 311 -4.32 26.61 6.88
CA ALA A 311 -4.50 26.77 5.43
C ALA A 311 -5.50 27.90 5.11
N GLU A 312 -6.60 28.00 5.86
CA GLU A 312 -7.58 29.11 5.77
C GLU A 312 -6.94 30.49 5.97
N LYS A 313 -5.96 30.60 6.87
CA LYS A 313 -5.35 31.88 7.23
C LYS A 313 -4.29 32.34 6.23
N HIS A 314 -3.50 31.41 5.69
CA HIS A 314 -2.23 31.79 5.07
C HIS A 314 -2.21 31.74 3.54
N LYS A 315 -3.13 31.03 2.86
CA LYS A 315 -2.84 30.67 1.47
C LYS A 315 -4.06 30.47 0.55
N ILE A 316 -4.23 31.41 -0.37
CA ILE A 316 -5.11 31.30 -1.54
C ILE A 316 -4.42 30.45 -2.61
N GLY A 317 -5.15 29.52 -3.25
CA GLY A 317 -4.64 28.72 -4.36
C GLY A 317 -3.95 27.40 -3.97
N LEU A 318 -4.09 26.91 -2.73
CA LEU A 318 -3.64 25.55 -2.43
C LEU A 318 -4.57 24.51 -3.01
N LYS A 319 -3.94 23.48 -3.57
CA LYS A 319 -4.53 22.15 -3.63
C LYS A 319 -4.57 21.65 -2.19
N LEU A 320 -5.76 21.66 -1.58
CA LEU A 320 -5.99 20.98 -0.30
C LEU A 320 -6.67 19.64 -0.50
N ALA A 321 -6.80 19.16 -1.74
CA ALA A 321 -7.35 17.86 -2.02
C ALA A 321 -6.60 16.77 -1.23
N PRO A 322 -7.32 15.87 -0.53
CA PRO A 322 -8.76 15.67 -0.59
C PRO A 322 -9.56 16.31 0.56
N PHE A 323 -9.06 17.31 1.30
CA PHE A 323 -9.82 17.94 2.38
C PHE A 323 -10.84 18.96 1.88
N CYS A 324 -11.97 19.05 2.57
CA CYS A 324 -13.01 20.00 2.27
C CYS A 324 -13.42 20.78 3.53
N ARG A 325 -13.96 21.99 3.35
CA ARG A 325 -14.50 22.78 4.46
C ARG A 325 -15.56 23.74 3.98
N LYS A 326 -16.68 23.84 4.71
CA LYS A 326 -17.83 24.69 4.33
C LYS A 326 -17.49 26.18 4.22
N SER A 327 -16.49 26.65 4.97
CA SER A 327 -15.93 27.99 4.90
C SER A 327 -15.10 28.25 3.64
N LEU A 328 -14.69 27.19 2.94
CA LEU A 328 -13.87 27.26 1.74
C LEU A 328 -14.72 27.09 0.47
N CYS A 329 -14.18 27.58 -0.63
CA CYS A 329 -14.68 27.33 -1.96
C CYS A 329 -13.62 26.61 -2.78
N TYR A 330 -14.02 25.96 -3.87
CA TYR A 330 -13.12 25.25 -4.76
C TYR A 330 -13.38 25.58 -6.24
N LYS A 331 -12.36 25.37 -7.06
CA LYS A 331 -12.44 25.38 -8.53
C LYS A 331 -12.14 23.99 -9.06
N LEU A 332 -12.91 23.58 -10.07
CA LEU A 332 -12.63 22.35 -10.80
C LEU A 332 -11.47 22.57 -11.78
N PRO A 333 -10.66 21.53 -12.08
CA PRO A 333 -9.58 21.63 -13.05
C PRO A 333 -10.11 22.11 -14.42
N GLY A 334 -9.46 23.12 -14.99
CA GLY A 334 -9.86 23.70 -16.27
C GLY A 334 -11.17 24.51 -16.24
N ASN A 335 -11.76 24.72 -15.06
CA ASN A 335 -12.98 25.52 -14.89
C ASN A 335 -12.68 26.80 -14.08
N ALA A 336 -13.12 27.94 -14.60
CA ALA A 336 -12.99 29.24 -13.91
C ALA A 336 -14.02 29.43 -12.79
N GLN A 337 -15.13 28.68 -12.81
CA GLN A 337 -16.22 28.78 -11.85
C GLN A 337 -15.79 28.33 -10.45
N ILE A 338 -16.27 29.07 -9.44
CA ILE A 338 -16.02 28.82 -8.02
C ILE A 338 -17.26 28.20 -7.40
N PHE A 339 -17.08 27.11 -6.66
CA PHE A 339 -18.14 26.36 -5.99
C PHE A 339 -17.94 26.38 -4.48
N LYS A 340 -19.02 26.53 -3.71
CA LYS A 340 -18.99 26.33 -2.26
C LYS A 340 -19.00 24.83 -1.95
N PHE A 341 -18.23 24.41 -0.96
CA PHE A 341 -18.40 23.07 -0.41
C PHE A 341 -19.75 22.95 0.28
N THR A 342 -20.45 21.85 0.00
CA THR A 342 -21.71 21.48 0.65
C THR A 342 -21.57 20.12 1.29
N ASP A 343 -22.54 19.70 2.12
CA ASP A 343 -22.59 18.34 2.68
C ASP A 343 -22.64 17.25 1.61
N LYS A 344 -23.02 17.58 0.36
CA LYS A 344 -22.96 16.63 -0.76
C LYS A 344 -21.53 16.41 -1.29
N ASN A 345 -20.64 17.36 -1.03
CA ASN A 345 -19.25 17.34 -1.48
C ASN A 345 -18.28 17.03 -0.34
N CYS A 346 -18.77 16.92 0.90
CA CYS A 346 -17.98 16.77 2.11
C CYS A 346 -18.49 15.61 2.94
N GLU A 347 -17.62 14.67 3.28
CA GLU A 347 -17.90 13.65 4.28
C GLU A 347 -16.85 13.70 5.38
N ASN A 348 -17.27 13.52 6.63
CA ASN A 348 -16.31 13.25 7.70
C ASN A 348 -15.87 11.79 7.54
N ARG A 349 -14.60 11.60 7.19
CA ARG A 349 -13.99 10.28 7.02
C ARG A 349 -13.08 9.96 8.19
N ARG A 350 -13.08 8.70 8.62
CA ARG A 350 -12.09 8.15 9.56
C ARG A 350 -10.74 8.08 8.85
N VAL A 351 -9.69 8.63 9.45
CA VAL A 351 -8.37 8.73 8.80
C VAL A 351 -7.23 8.04 9.54
N ILE A 352 -7.48 7.46 10.72
CA ILE A 352 -6.49 6.69 11.49
C ILE A 352 -7.28 5.56 12.16
N GLY A 353 -6.66 4.38 12.38
CA GLY A 353 -7.26 3.18 12.98
C GLY A 353 -7.98 3.35 14.33
N ASP A 354 -7.92 4.52 14.97
CA ASP A 354 -8.73 4.83 16.16
C ASP A 354 -10.09 5.46 15.77
N ASN A 355 -11.18 4.97 16.36
CA ASN A 355 -12.58 5.40 16.11
C ASN A 355 -12.90 6.89 16.40
N GLN A 356 -11.92 7.70 16.77
CA GLN A 356 -12.11 9.08 17.24
C GLN A 356 -11.53 10.14 16.30
N LYS A 357 -10.75 9.75 15.28
CA LYS A 357 -10.00 10.70 14.43
C LYS A 357 -10.65 10.82 13.05
N TRP A 358 -11.40 11.90 12.89
CA TRP A 358 -12.18 12.21 11.70
C TRP A 358 -11.66 13.47 11.02
N CYS A 359 -11.65 13.48 9.69
CA CYS A 359 -11.32 14.65 8.88
C CYS A 359 -12.40 14.92 7.83
N PRO A 360 -12.68 16.20 7.52
CA PRO A 360 -13.61 16.54 6.48
C PRO A 360 -12.95 16.33 5.11
N MET A 361 -13.37 15.29 4.41
CA MET A 361 -12.85 14.88 3.10
C MET A 361 -13.84 15.22 2.00
N ALA A 362 -13.33 15.75 0.90
CA ALA A 362 -14.01 15.93 -0.35
C ALA A 362 -14.45 14.58 -0.92
N LYS A 363 -15.73 14.49 -1.28
CA LYS A 363 -16.32 13.35 -1.98
C LYS A 363 -16.77 13.77 -3.37
N ASN A 364 -16.63 12.86 -4.35
CA ASN A 364 -17.06 13.06 -5.74
C ASN A 364 -16.41 14.28 -6.43
N LEU A 365 -15.22 14.68 -5.97
CA LEU A 365 -14.43 15.75 -6.58
C LEU A 365 -13.15 15.18 -7.20
N PRO A 366 -12.68 15.72 -8.33
CA PRO A 366 -11.45 15.26 -8.97
C PRO A 366 -10.24 15.53 -8.06
N LEU A 367 -9.24 14.65 -8.07
CA LEU A 367 -8.06 14.69 -7.17
C LEU A 367 -7.24 15.99 -7.21
N ASN A 368 -7.47 16.85 -8.19
CA ASN A 368 -6.71 18.07 -8.46
C ASN A 368 -7.54 19.36 -8.40
N TYR A 369 -8.68 19.39 -7.70
CA TYR A 369 -9.37 20.65 -7.42
C TYR A 369 -8.49 21.60 -6.58
N GLU A 370 -8.75 22.89 -6.71
CA GLU A 370 -8.00 23.95 -6.02
C GLU A 370 -8.92 24.74 -5.09
N ILE A 371 -8.44 25.09 -3.91
CA ILE A 371 -9.17 25.97 -2.99
C ILE A 371 -9.05 27.42 -3.47
N SER A 372 -10.19 28.09 -3.49
CA SER A 372 -10.34 29.49 -3.92
C SER A 372 -11.09 30.27 -2.84
N PRO A 373 -10.89 31.60 -2.74
CA PRO A 373 -11.75 32.45 -1.94
C PRO A 373 -13.19 32.26 -2.38
N CYS A 374 -14.10 32.19 -1.42
CA CYS A 374 -15.51 32.32 -1.74
C CYS A 374 -15.79 33.75 -2.19
N LEU A 375 -16.35 33.90 -3.40
CA LEU A 375 -16.83 35.20 -3.83
C LEU A 375 -17.91 35.70 -2.86
N PRO A 376 -17.95 37.00 -2.55
CA PRO A 376 -19.07 37.57 -1.84
C PRO A 376 -20.35 37.20 -2.61
N VAL A 377 -21.35 36.71 -1.90
CA VAL A 377 -22.68 36.56 -2.48
C VAL A 377 -23.17 37.99 -2.70
N GLY A 378 -23.29 38.40 -3.96
CA GLY A 378 -23.96 39.63 -4.35
C GLY A 378 -25.45 39.53 -4.11
#